data_AF-A0A9C6XTZ7-F1
#
_entry.id   AF-A0A9C6XTZ7-F1
#
_cell.length_a   1.000
_cell.length_b   1.000
_cell.length_c   1.000
_cell.angle_alpha   90.00
_cell.angle_beta   90.00
_cell.angle_gamma   90.00
#
_symmetry.space_group_name_H-M   'P 1'
#
loop_
_entity.id
_entity.type
_entity.pdbx_description
1 polymer ?
#
loop_
_entity_poly.entity_id
_entity_poly.type
_entity_poly.pdbx_seq_one_letter_code
_entity_poly.pdbx_strand_id
1 'polypeptide(L)'
;MNLKCDICFVNFDLDSHRPKCLPCGHTICKECVEKPDMGRKCPTCRKAFRQRRPEDLPDNFLVAQLLENEDAPPCKKLKTKDLELEQLQRGADAGRKMVEMLHLVLPQAVEALNSQLESSVAQLGQVEEALERRVQREAAGDVGTTSDAAEEPLQLARQLEASHRLLTSAKCTVTAEEEGGSAWTASVQRGGCGDILRLMLQLRADGQLRKVDDAIAVPDAPAAPYVGPPLISTLKITHKHLDNGRLKVADILRDVLHRWAIPRRLKNLHGEGSEDLLQVVGPHLEELGFPYTWEAQPSVMEEVEKMSGLKRLDVTCAKNVNHPDLPLLLEELSVCYMTVNQLRCVERMPRLRSLCVFNYHGPNLTLPPSQHGRLLWLQVAINAKHRPTMLLIRAHASSLRELRVCCTFSPDMAFYFPDLAQELADCGLRALQRVVLVRPEKYICTDRSAGCVLQRRNIRSVFPSSVDVVCRSCHSLEF
;
A
#
# COMPACT_ATOMS: atom_id res chain seq x y z
N MET A 1 -20.88 -13.87 34.91
CA MET A 1 -20.90 -15.35 34.85
C MET A 1 -21.38 -15.81 36.22
N ASN A 2 -22.48 -16.56 36.34
CA ASN A 2 -23.03 -16.90 37.68
C ASN A 2 -22.26 -18.09 38.28
N LEU A 3 -21.34 -17.82 39.20
CA LEU A 3 -20.54 -18.83 39.91
C LEU A 3 -21.36 -19.41 41.07
N LYS A 4 -21.88 -20.63 40.93
CA LYS A 4 -22.75 -21.30 41.90
C LYS A 4 -22.13 -22.59 42.42
N CYS A 5 -22.45 -22.94 43.66
CA CYS A 5 -22.07 -24.23 44.23
C CYS A 5 -22.93 -25.36 43.65
N ASP A 6 -22.29 -26.42 43.16
CA ASP A 6 -22.99 -27.58 42.55
C ASP A 6 -23.77 -28.45 43.55
N ILE A 7 -23.69 -28.15 44.85
CA ILE A 7 -24.36 -28.93 45.91
C ILE A 7 -25.63 -28.22 46.41
N CYS A 8 -25.53 -26.94 46.77
CA CYS A 8 -26.68 -26.15 47.25
C CYS A 8 -27.28 -25.24 46.17
N PHE A 9 -26.64 -25.10 45.01
CA PHE A 9 -27.04 -24.21 43.90
C PHE A 9 -27.11 -22.71 44.24
N VAL A 10 -26.58 -22.31 45.41
CA VAL A 10 -26.44 -20.91 45.83
C VAL A 10 -25.17 -20.31 45.20
N ASN A 11 -25.19 -19.01 44.92
CA ASN A 11 -24.02 -18.29 44.42
C ASN A 11 -22.87 -18.35 45.44
N PHE A 12 -21.64 -18.48 44.97
CA PHE A 12 -20.48 -18.31 45.84
C PHE A 12 -20.41 -16.85 46.32
N ASP A 13 -19.98 -16.65 47.56
CA ASP A 13 -19.70 -15.35 48.15
C ASP A 13 -18.34 -15.42 48.89
N LEU A 14 -17.88 -14.32 49.50
CA LEU A 14 -16.62 -14.32 50.25
C LEU A 14 -16.79 -14.70 51.74
N ASP A 15 -18.03 -14.96 52.16
CA ASP A 15 -18.44 -15.16 53.54
C ASP A 15 -18.87 -16.63 53.79
N SER A 16 -20.18 -16.89 53.69
CA SER A 16 -20.83 -18.16 54.06
C SER A 16 -20.72 -19.22 52.96
N HIS A 17 -20.80 -18.79 51.71
CA HIS A 17 -20.71 -19.61 50.51
C HIS A 17 -19.32 -19.50 49.88
N ARG A 18 -18.25 -19.37 50.69
CA ARG A 18 -16.88 -19.27 50.19
C ARG A 18 -16.44 -20.52 49.40
N PRO A 19 -15.86 -20.40 48.19
CA PRO A 19 -15.53 -21.55 47.35
C PRO A 19 -14.29 -22.30 47.87
N LYS A 20 -14.47 -23.51 48.40
CA LYS A 20 -13.41 -24.36 48.96
C LYS A 20 -12.98 -25.45 47.98
N CYS A 21 -11.68 -25.57 47.77
CA CYS A 21 -11.05 -26.62 46.97
C CYS A 21 -10.85 -27.89 47.82
N LEU A 22 -11.53 -28.97 47.45
CA LEU A 22 -11.26 -30.30 47.99
C LEU A 22 -9.91 -30.83 47.47
N PRO A 23 -9.24 -31.78 48.17
CA PRO A 23 -7.95 -32.33 47.72
C PRO A 23 -7.97 -33.04 46.37
N CYS A 24 -9.15 -33.35 45.84
CA CYS A 24 -9.34 -33.89 44.50
C CYS A 24 -9.45 -32.82 43.40
N GLY A 25 -9.44 -31.53 43.76
CA GLY A 25 -9.57 -30.39 42.83
C GLY A 25 -11.01 -29.87 42.62
N HIS A 26 -12.04 -30.55 43.16
CA HIS A 26 -13.43 -30.08 43.04
C HIS A 26 -13.70 -28.95 44.04
N THR A 27 -14.51 -27.99 43.61
CA THR A 27 -14.85 -26.80 44.42
C THR A 27 -16.29 -26.90 44.92
N ILE A 28 -16.50 -26.70 46.23
CA ILE A 28 -17.83 -26.62 46.86
C ILE A 28 -17.84 -25.48 47.89
N CYS A 29 -19.01 -24.96 48.28
CA CYS A 29 -19.05 -23.83 49.22
C CYS A 29 -18.72 -24.28 50.65
N LYS A 30 -18.21 -23.35 51.47
CA LYS A 30 -17.85 -23.57 52.87
C LYS A 30 -19.01 -24.17 53.67
N GLU A 31 -20.22 -23.62 53.53
CA GLU A 31 -21.41 -24.15 54.21
C GLU A 31 -21.69 -25.63 53.85
N CYS A 32 -21.49 -26.03 52.59
CA CYS A 32 -21.67 -27.43 52.18
C CYS A 32 -20.56 -28.35 52.68
N VAL A 33 -19.35 -27.85 52.91
CA VAL A 33 -18.27 -28.60 53.59
C VAL A 33 -18.62 -28.83 55.06
N GLU A 34 -19.27 -27.85 55.70
CA GLU A 34 -19.63 -27.86 57.13
C GLU A 34 -20.82 -28.76 57.45
N LYS A 35 -21.61 -29.16 56.45
CA LYS A 35 -22.77 -30.03 56.67
C LYS A 35 -22.34 -31.38 57.28
N PRO A 36 -22.98 -31.81 58.39
CA PRO A 36 -22.66 -33.09 59.03
C PRO A 36 -22.75 -34.29 58.08
N ASP A 37 -23.64 -34.22 57.09
CA ASP A 37 -23.94 -35.28 56.14
C ASP A 37 -22.95 -35.37 54.96
N MET A 38 -22.09 -34.36 54.76
CA MET A 38 -21.12 -34.34 53.64
C MET A 38 -20.20 -35.59 53.70
N GLY A 39 -19.85 -36.02 54.92
CA GLY A 39 -18.92 -37.13 55.13
C GLY A 39 -17.51 -36.82 54.61
N ARG A 40 -16.58 -37.76 54.75
CA ARG A 40 -15.17 -37.56 54.36
C ARG A 40 -14.89 -37.91 52.91
N LYS A 41 -15.84 -37.65 52.00
CA LYS A 41 -15.73 -38.00 50.57
C LYS A 41 -16.26 -36.87 49.71
N CYS A 42 -15.56 -36.57 48.62
CA CYS A 42 -16.05 -35.57 47.67
C CYS A 42 -17.41 -36.02 47.08
N PRO A 43 -18.46 -35.18 47.08
CA PRO A 43 -19.77 -35.53 46.51
C PRO A 43 -19.70 -35.75 45.00
N THR A 44 -18.78 -35.05 44.31
CA THR A 44 -18.61 -35.13 42.86
C THR A 44 -17.89 -36.40 42.42
N CYS A 45 -16.76 -36.73 43.03
CA CYS A 45 -15.92 -37.86 42.59
C CYS A 45 -15.72 -38.98 43.61
N ARG A 46 -16.38 -38.89 44.78
CA ARG A 46 -16.38 -39.88 45.87
C ARG A 46 -15.01 -40.17 46.50
N LYS A 47 -13.95 -39.45 46.12
CA LYS A 47 -12.61 -39.59 46.67
C LYS A 47 -12.58 -39.16 48.14
N ALA A 48 -12.06 -40.02 49.01
CA ALA A 48 -11.98 -39.74 50.44
C ALA A 48 -10.89 -38.71 50.75
N PHE A 49 -11.12 -37.86 51.73
CA PHE A 49 -10.14 -36.88 52.22
C PHE A 49 -10.09 -36.84 53.74
N ARG A 50 -8.94 -36.46 54.32
CA ARG A 50 -8.65 -36.64 55.75
C ARG A 50 -8.92 -35.39 56.59
N GLN A 51 -9.01 -34.23 55.96
CA GLN A 51 -9.26 -32.94 56.61
C GLN A 51 -10.60 -32.97 57.34
N ARG A 52 -10.63 -32.58 58.62
CA ARG A 52 -11.84 -32.58 59.46
C ARG A 52 -12.51 -31.21 59.53
N ARG A 53 -11.79 -30.14 59.22
CA ARG A 53 -12.22 -28.77 59.45
C ARG A 53 -12.22 -27.98 58.11
N PRO A 54 -13.29 -27.24 57.80
CA PRO A 54 -13.42 -26.47 56.57
C PRO A 54 -12.34 -25.38 56.39
N GLU A 55 -11.78 -24.90 57.50
CA GLU A 55 -10.72 -23.90 57.50
C GLU A 55 -9.40 -24.43 56.94
N ASP A 56 -9.19 -25.76 57.00
CA ASP A 56 -8.00 -26.42 56.48
C ASP A 56 -8.05 -26.62 54.95
N LEU A 57 -9.19 -26.32 54.31
CA LEU A 57 -9.33 -26.39 52.86
C LEU A 57 -9.00 -25.04 52.22
N PRO A 58 -8.07 -25.02 51.23
CA PRO A 58 -7.74 -23.80 50.53
C PRO A 58 -8.94 -23.32 49.72
N ASP A 59 -9.01 -22.01 49.56
CA ASP A 59 -10.00 -21.40 48.69
C ASP A 59 -9.65 -21.62 47.21
N ASN A 60 -10.68 -21.66 46.37
CA ASN A 60 -10.48 -21.51 44.95
C ASN A 60 -10.13 -20.05 44.66
N PHE A 61 -8.84 -19.76 44.62
CA PHE A 61 -8.29 -18.41 44.45
C PHE A 61 -8.86 -17.67 43.23
N LEU A 62 -9.08 -18.38 42.11
CA LEU A 62 -9.65 -17.77 40.90
C LEU A 62 -11.11 -17.33 41.10
N VAL A 63 -11.91 -18.15 41.79
CA VAL A 63 -13.32 -17.83 42.08
C VAL A 63 -13.40 -16.72 43.14
N ALA A 64 -12.55 -16.77 44.17
CA ALA A 64 -12.48 -15.73 45.20
C ALA A 64 -12.08 -14.37 44.61
N GLN A 65 -11.06 -14.31 43.74
CA GLN A 65 -10.68 -13.08 43.05
C GLN A 65 -11.81 -12.50 42.19
N LEU A 66 -12.61 -13.36 41.53
CA LEU A 66 -13.74 -12.88 40.74
C LEU A 66 -14.84 -12.25 41.62
N LEU A 67 -15.05 -12.77 42.83
CA LEU A 67 -16.02 -12.23 43.79
C LEU A 67 -15.52 -10.91 44.43
N GLU A 68 -14.23 -10.84 44.77
CA GLU A 68 -13.60 -9.61 45.30
C GLU A 68 -13.68 -8.42 44.33
N ASN A 69 -13.78 -8.68 43.02
CA ASN A 69 -13.93 -7.66 41.99
C ASN A 69 -15.40 -7.19 41.77
N GLU A 70 -16.40 -7.94 42.24
CA GLU A 70 -17.82 -7.60 42.10
C GLU A 70 -18.34 -6.75 43.29
N ASP A 71 -17.74 -6.89 44.49
CA ASP A 71 -18.17 -6.18 45.71
C ASP A 71 -17.51 -4.80 45.94
N ALA A 72 -16.75 -4.28 44.98
CA ALA A 72 -16.14 -2.95 45.08
C ALA A 72 -17.17 -1.83 44.78
N PRO A 73 -17.27 -0.76 45.60
CA PRO A 73 -18.12 0.40 45.28
C PRO A 73 -17.64 1.07 43.99
N PRO A 74 -18.51 1.72 43.20
CA PRO A 74 -18.14 2.22 41.88
C PRO A 74 -17.21 3.44 42.02
N CYS A 75 -15.91 3.19 42.11
CA CYS A 75 -14.89 4.22 42.12
C CYS A 75 -13.83 3.92 41.06
N LYS A 76 -13.94 4.71 39.98
CA LYS A 76 -12.94 5.02 38.95
C LYS A 76 -12.23 3.81 38.33
N LYS A 77 -12.78 3.37 37.18
CA LYS A 77 -12.02 2.68 36.14
C LYS A 77 -10.74 3.47 35.87
N LEU A 78 -9.58 2.98 36.34
CA LEU A 78 -8.29 3.45 35.83
C LEU A 78 -8.30 3.17 34.33
N LYS A 79 -8.14 4.24 33.57
CA LYS A 79 -8.29 4.29 32.13
C LYS A 79 -7.12 3.56 31.45
N THR A 80 -7.25 2.26 31.22
CA THR A 80 -6.35 1.52 30.33
C THR A 80 -6.37 2.09 28.91
N LYS A 81 -7.50 2.70 28.51
CA LYS A 81 -7.65 3.40 27.22
C LYS A 81 -6.85 4.72 27.13
N ASP A 82 -6.55 5.40 28.25
CA ASP A 82 -5.75 6.65 28.19
C ASP A 82 -4.26 6.35 28.06
N LEU A 83 -3.73 5.24 28.58
CA LEU A 83 -2.32 4.88 28.44
C LEU A 83 -1.93 4.56 26.99
N GLU A 84 -2.77 3.79 26.28
CA GLU A 84 -2.57 3.53 24.85
C GLU A 84 -2.75 4.80 24.02
N LEU A 85 -3.73 5.65 24.37
CA LEU A 85 -3.94 6.93 23.70
C LEU A 85 -2.78 7.91 23.93
N GLU A 86 -2.24 8.00 25.15
CA GLU A 86 -1.07 8.80 25.48
C GLU A 86 0.20 8.28 24.78
N GLN A 87 0.36 6.95 24.69
CA GLN A 87 1.47 6.36 23.95
C GLN A 87 1.36 6.63 22.45
N LEU A 88 0.16 6.51 21.88
CA LEU A 88 -0.12 6.86 20.49
C LEU A 88 0.10 8.35 20.23
N GLN A 89 -0.26 9.21 21.18
CA GLN A 89 -0.08 10.65 21.05
C GLN A 89 1.40 11.03 21.11
N ARG A 90 2.17 10.49 22.07
CA ARG A 90 3.63 10.65 22.12
C ARG A 90 4.30 10.12 20.85
N GLY A 91 3.86 8.98 20.33
CA GLY A 91 4.35 8.42 19.07
C GLY A 91 4.02 9.30 17.86
N ALA A 92 2.81 9.87 17.81
CA ALA A 92 2.39 10.78 16.75
C ALA A 92 3.15 12.12 16.81
N ASP A 93 3.42 12.64 18.00
CA ASP A 93 4.25 13.83 18.20
C ASP A 93 5.70 13.59 17.76
N ALA A 94 6.28 12.45 18.15
CA ALA A 94 7.62 12.05 17.69
C ALA A 94 7.66 11.86 16.17
N GLY A 95 6.63 11.25 15.58
CA GLY A 95 6.48 11.09 14.13
C GLY A 95 6.37 12.42 13.39
N ARG A 96 5.59 13.38 13.90
CA ARG A 96 5.49 14.73 13.33
C ARG A 96 6.86 15.43 13.31
N LYS A 97 7.56 15.42 14.44
CA LYS A 97 8.91 16.00 14.54
C LYS A 97 9.91 15.34 13.60
N MET A 98 9.83 14.01 13.45
CA MET A 98 10.66 13.27 12.49
C MET A 98 10.37 13.72 11.06
N VAL A 99 9.09 13.84 10.67
CA VAL A 99 8.71 14.26 9.31
C VAL A 99 9.11 15.70 9.05
N GLU A 100 8.95 16.61 10.01
CA GLU A 100 9.43 17.99 9.92
C GLU A 100 10.95 18.04 9.71
N MET A 101 11.71 17.26 10.49
CA MET A 101 13.16 17.14 10.33
C MET A 101 13.53 16.57 8.96
N LEU A 102 12.82 15.55 8.47
CA LEU A 102 13.07 14.98 7.15
C LEU A 102 12.76 15.96 6.03
N HIS A 103 11.70 16.77 6.13
CA HIS A 103 11.43 17.82 5.16
C HIS A 103 12.52 18.89 5.12
N LEU A 104 13.19 19.15 6.24
CA LEU A 104 14.32 20.09 6.32
C LEU A 104 15.61 19.48 5.75
N VAL A 105 15.93 18.25 6.15
CA VAL A 105 17.20 17.59 5.83
C VAL A 105 17.21 17.00 4.42
N LEU A 106 16.07 16.54 3.88
CA LEU A 106 16.03 15.89 2.58
C LEU A 106 16.45 16.81 1.42
N PRO A 107 15.97 18.06 1.30
CA PRO A 107 16.44 18.97 0.26
C PRO A 107 17.94 19.26 0.38
N GLN A 108 18.45 19.46 1.60
CA GLN A 108 19.88 19.69 1.85
C GLN A 108 20.74 18.48 1.49
N ALA A 109 20.26 17.28 1.79
CA ALA A 109 20.94 16.04 1.41
C ALA A 109 20.95 15.85 -0.11
N VAL A 110 19.84 16.16 -0.81
CA VAL A 110 19.78 16.10 -2.27
C VAL A 110 20.71 17.12 -2.91
N GLU A 111 20.75 18.35 -2.41
CA GLU A 111 21.65 19.40 -2.90
C GLU A 111 23.12 19.00 -2.69
N ALA A 112 23.48 18.52 -1.49
CA ALA A 112 24.82 18.02 -1.20
C ALA A 112 25.22 16.84 -2.10
N LEU A 113 24.30 15.92 -2.38
CA LEU A 113 24.55 14.80 -3.30
C LEU A 113 24.77 15.28 -4.74
N ASN A 114 24.00 16.28 -5.20
CA ASN A 114 24.20 16.86 -6.53
C ASN A 114 25.55 17.55 -6.63
N SER A 115 25.94 18.37 -5.63
CA SER A 115 27.26 18.99 -5.60
C SER A 115 28.40 17.95 -5.54
N GLN A 116 28.20 16.86 -4.82
CA GLN A 116 29.19 15.78 -4.74
C GLN A 116 29.35 15.04 -6.06
N LEU A 117 28.25 14.82 -6.78
CA LEU A 117 28.27 14.23 -8.11
C LEU A 117 29.03 15.13 -9.08
N GLU A 118 28.72 16.44 -9.10
CA GLU A 118 29.41 17.42 -9.94
C GLU A 118 30.91 17.49 -9.64
N SER A 119 31.28 17.53 -8.35
CA SER A 119 32.68 17.54 -7.91
C SER A 119 33.41 16.26 -8.31
N SER A 120 32.81 15.09 -8.11
CA SER A 120 33.40 13.79 -8.49
C SER A 120 33.61 13.69 -10.01
N VAL A 121 32.67 14.21 -10.80
CA VAL A 121 32.79 14.26 -12.28
C VAL A 121 33.94 15.19 -12.69
N ALA A 122 34.05 16.38 -12.08
CA ALA A 122 35.15 17.30 -12.36
C ALA A 122 36.51 16.72 -11.97
N GLN A 123 36.59 16.03 -10.82
CA GLN A 123 37.79 15.36 -10.35
C GLN A 123 38.22 14.22 -11.27
N LEU A 124 37.26 13.41 -11.74
CA LEU A 124 37.53 12.35 -12.72
C LEU A 124 38.10 12.92 -14.02
N GLY A 125 37.50 14.01 -14.54
CA GLY A 125 38.01 14.68 -15.74
C GLY A 125 39.45 15.18 -15.59
N GLN A 126 39.83 15.72 -14.42
CA GLN A 126 41.21 16.13 -14.15
C GLN A 126 42.19 14.95 -14.16
N VAL A 127 41.80 13.81 -13.59
CA VAL A 127 42.62 12.59 -13.58
C VAL A 127 42.78 12.03 -15.00
N GLU A 128 41.70 11.98 -15.78
CA GLU A 128 41.71 11.51 -17.17
C GLU A 128 42.59 12.40 -18.06
N GLU A 129 42.46 13.72 -17.95
CA GLU A 129 43.27 14.67 -18.72
C GLU A 129 44.76 14.62 -18.31
N ALA A 130 45.06 14.44 -17.02
CA ALA A 130 46.43 14.23 -16.55
C ALA A 130 47.03 12.92 -17.08
N LEU A 131 46.23 11.86 -17.20
CA LEU A 131 46.63 10.59 -17.79
C LEU A 131 46.93 10.73 -19.28
N GLU A 132 46.05 11.37 -20.05
CA GLU A 132 46.26 11.60 -21.49
C GLU A 132 47.54 12.41 -21.76
N ARG A 133 47.78 13.49 -21.00
CA ARG A 133 49.01 14.29 -21.11
C ARG A 133 50.27 13.50 -20.75
N ARG A 134 50.19 12.50 -19.88
CA ARG A 134 51.34 11.61 -19.58
C ARG A 134 51.60 10.65 -20.74
N VAL A 135 50.55 10.01 -21.26
CA VAL A 135 50.65 9.09 -22.41
C VAL A 135 51.23 9.81 -23.64
N GLN A 136 50.82 11.06 -23.90
CA GLN A 136 51.34 11.85 -25.02
C GLN A 136 52.82 12.25 -24.85
N ARG A 137 53.26 12.56 -23.62
CA ARG A 137 54.67 12.86 -23.32
C ARG A 137 55.57 11.62 -23.44
N GLU A 138 55.09 10.48 -22.96
CA GLU A 138 55.78 9.20 -23.13
C GLU A 138 55.93 8.83 -24.62
N ALA A 139 54.90 9.09 -25.43
CA ALA A 139 54.96 8.89 -26.88
C ALA A 139 55.93 9.86 -27.60
N ALA A 140 56.18 11.04 -27.04
CA ALA A 140 57.11 12.05 -27.58
C ALA A 140 58.58 11.83 -27.15
N GLY A 141 58.87 10.83 -26.33
CA GLY A 141 60.24 10.49 -25.89
C GLY A 141 60.85 11.45 -24.87
N ASP A 142 60.05 12.32 -24.26
CA ASP A 142 60.48 13.28 -23.24
C ASP A 142 60.50 12.62 -21.85
N VAL A 143 61.67 12.17 -21.41
CA VAL A 143 61.93 11.63 -20.06
C VAL A 143 62.52 12.75 -19.18
N GLY A 144 61.78 13.86 -19.07
CA GLY A 144 62.15 15.04 -18.29
C GLY A 144 61.49 15.08 -16.89
N THR A 145 62.30 15.36 -15.88
CA THR A 145 62.08 15.47 -14.43
C THR A 145 60.63 15.60 -13.93
N THR A 146 60.20 14.65 -13.09
CA THR A 146 58.94 14.68 -12.34
C THR A 146 58.88 15.91 -11.44
N SER A 147 58.21 16.98 -11.88
CA SER A 147 57.89 18.12 -11.01
C SER A 147 56.59 17.87 -10.23
N ASP A 148 56.41 18.61 -9.14
CA ASP A 148 55.23 18.68 -8.26
C ASP A 148 53.87 18.69 -8.99
N ALA A 149 53.82 19.08 -10.27
CA ALA A 149 52.60 19.10 -11.08
C ALA A 149 51.95 17.72 -11.31
N ALA A 150 52.64 16.63 -10.98
CA ALA A 150 52.17 15.26 -11.15
C ALA A 150 51.57 14.64 -9.87
N GLU A 151 51.74 15.28 -8.71
CA GLU A 151 51.39 14.73 -7.40
C GLU A 151 49.91 14.94 -7.05
N GLU A 152 49.37 16.11 -7.40
CA GLU A 152 47.95 16.47 -7.17
C GLU A 152 46.96 15.56 -7.94
N PRO A 153 47.15 15.25 -9.25
CA PRO A 153 46.28 14.31 -9.96
C PRO A 153 46.39 12.86 -9.44
N LEU A 154 47.56 12.46 -8.95
CA LEU A 154 47.78 11.12 -8.40
C LEU A 154 47.10 10.97 -7.03
N GLN A 155 47.14 12.01 -6.20
CA GLN A 155 46.41 12.05 -4.94
C GLN A 155 44.90 11.98 -5.18
N LEU A 156 44.40 12.70 -6.18
CA LEU A 156 42.99 12.69 -6.56
C LEU A 156 42.52 11.31 -7.07
N ALA A 157 43.35 10.64 -7.88
CA ALA A 157 43.08 9.27 -8.32
C ALA A 157 42.97 8.29 -7.13
N ARG A 158 43.86 8.39 -6.13
CA ARG A 158 43.78 7.57 -4.90
C ARG A 158 42.50 7.83 -4.10
N GLN A 159 42.04 9.09 -4.06
CA GLN A 159 40.77 9.45 -3.40
C GLN A 159 39.57 8.83 -4.12
N LEU A 160 39.52 8.89 -5.45
CA LEU A 160 38.45 8.26 -6.25
C LEU A 160 38.44 6.74 -6.08
N GLU A 161 39.60 6.09 -6.04
CA GLU A 161 39.70 4.65 -5.77
C GLU A 161 39.19 4.29 -4.37
N ALA A 162 39.53 5.07 -3.34
CA ALA A 162 39.05 4.86 -1.98
C ALA A 162 37.52 5.00 -1.90
N SER A 163 36.96 6.02 -2.56
CA SER A 163 35.52 6.24 -2.69
C SER A 163 34.81 5.09 -3.39
N HIS A 164 35.39 4.55 -4.48
CA HIS A 164 34.85 3.39 -5.18
C HIS A 164 34.85 2.13 -4.30
N ARG A 165 35.92 1.89 -3.52
CA ARG A 165 35.99 0.76 -2.56
C ARG A 165 34.92 0.86 -1.48
N LEU A 166 34.65 2.06 -0.97
CA LEU A 166 33.58 2.28 0.03
C LEU A 166 32.19 1.98 -0.54
N LEU A 167 31.91 2.42 -1.77
CA LEU A 167 30.62 2.15 -2.44
C LEU A 167 30.41 0.68 -2.77
N THR A 168 31.49 -0.02 -3.13
CA THR A 168 31.44 -1.43 -3.56
C THR A 168 31.57 -2.45 -2.42
N SER A 169 31.96 -2.02 -1.21
CA SER A 169 32.08 -2.90 -0.04
C SER A 169 30.78 -3.68 0.25
N ALA A 170 30.88 -4.93 0.70
CA ALA A 170 29.72 -5.76 1.01
C ALA A 170 29.03 -5.35 2.33
N LYS A 171 29.78 -4.77 3.28
CA LYS A 171 29.31 -4.43 4.64
C LYS A 171 29.86 -3.07 5.07
N CYS A 172 29.05 -2.31 5.78
CA CYS A 172 29.43 -1.03 6.36
C CYS A 172 28.81 -0.88 7.77
N THR A 173 29.54 -0.30 8.71
CA THR A 173 29.09 -0.04 10.08
C THR A 173 29.08 1.46 10.34
N VAL A 174 27.94 2.00 10.78
CA VAL A 174 27.79 3.40 11.17
C VAL A 174 27.65 3.46 12.69
N THR A 175 28.46 4.28 13.34
CA THR A 175 28.34 4.57 14.77
C THR A 175 27.80 6.00 14.94
N ALA A 176 26.75 6.16 15.72
CA ALA A 176 26.20 7.47 16.10
C ALA A 176 26.33 7.61 17.62
N GLU A 177 27.11 8.61 18.05
CA GLU A 177 27.30 8.92 19.46
C GLU A 177 26.37 10.07 19.86
N GLU A 178 25.56 9.85 20.89
CA GLU A 178 24.77 10.91 21.52
C GLU A 178 25.62 11.66 22.56
N GLU A 179 25.41 12.96 22.68
CA GLU A 179 26.05 13.83 23.67
C GLU A 179 25.54 13.45 25.08
N GLY A 180 26.12 12.38 25.64
CA GLY A 180 25.60 11.66 26.80
C GLY A 180 26.09 10.20 26.93
N GLY A 181 26.83 9.67 25.94
CA GLY A 181 27.60 8.42 26.06
C GLY A 181 26.93 7.18 25.47
N SER A 182 25.74 7.30 24.89
CA SER A 182 25.08 6.21 24.17
C SER A 182 25.59 6.18 22.72
N ALA A 183 26.36 5.15 22.36
CA ALA A 183 26.81 4.92 20.99
C ALA A 183 25.93 3.85 20.33
N TRP A 184 25.22 4.23 19.27
CA TRP A 184 24.40 3.33 18.45
C TRP A 184 25.21 2.84 17.26
N THR A 185 25.34 1.53 17.09
CA THR A 185 26.02 0.94 15.94
C THR A 185 25.02 0.24 15.03
N ALA A 186 25.02 0.59 13.75
CA ALA A 186 24.16 -0.04 12.74
C ALA A 186 25.04 -0.66 11.64
N SER A 187 24.90 -1.97 11.42
CA SER A 187 25.54 -2.66 10.29
C SER A 187 24.57 -2.74 9.11
N VAL A 188 25.01 -2.30 7.93
CA VAL A 188 24.16 -2.24 6.74
C VAL A 188 24.67 -3.19 5.68
N GLN A 189 23.80 -4.12 5.27
CA GLN A 189 24.01 -5.04 4.14
C GLN A 189 23.37 -4.50 2.86
N ARG A 190 23.80 -5.00 1.69
CA ARG A 190 23.27 -4.58 0.39
C ARG A 190 21.77 -4.91 0.27
N GLY A 191 20.94 -3.86 0.16
CA GLY A 191 19.50 -3.96 -0.02
C GLY A 191 18.75 -2.75 0.53
N GLY A 192 18.39 -1.80 -0.33
CA GLY A 192 17.41 -0.73 -0.06
C GLY A 192 17.93 0.54 0.64
N CYS A 193 18.54 0.42 1.83
CA CYS A 193 19.03 1.59 2.59
C CYS A 193 20.57 1.71 2.63
N GLY A 194 21.30 0.64 2.29
CA GLY A 194 22.76 0.60 2.34
C GLY A 194 23.46 1.54 1.36
N ASP A 195 22.86 1.78 0.20
CA ASP A 195 23.45 2.65 -0.82
C ASP A 195 23.37 4.13 -0.38
N ILE A 196 22.26 4.53 0.24
CA ILE A 196 22.05 5.89 0.77
C ILE A 196 23.01 6.17 1.94
N LEU A 197 23.17 5.23 2.87
CA LEU A 197 24.08 5.40 4.02
C LEU A 197 25.56 5.49 3.61
N ARG A 198 25.97 4.74 2.57
CA ARG A 198 27.34 4.84 2.01
C ARG A 198 27.58 6.20 1.35
N LEU A 199 26.59 6.70 0.61
CA LEU A 199 26.64 8.03 0.01
C LEU A 199 26.73 9.13 1.09
N MET A 200 25.98 9.01 2.19
CA MET A 200 26.08 9.94 3.32
C MET A 200 27.44 9.88 4.03
N LEU A 201 28.06 8.70 4.13
CA LEU A 201 29.42 8.58 4.66
C LEU A 201 30.46 9.22 3.75
N GLN A 202 30.28 9.20 2.44
CA GLN A 202 31.16 9.92 1.51
C GLN A 202 31.04 11.43 1.68
N LEU A 203 29.83 11.97 1.82
CA LEU A 203 29.61 13.39 2.13
C LEU A 203 30.26 13.82 3.45
N ARG A 204 30.33 12.90 4.43
CA ARG A 204 31.01 13.15 5.71
C ARG A 204 32.53 12.91 5.65
N ALA A 205 33.01 12.06 4.74
CA ALA A 205 34.43 11.78 4.55
C ALA A 205 35.22 13.00 4.06
N ASP A 206 34.59 13.85 3.24
CA ASP A 206 35.16 15.14 2.83
C ASP A 206 35.26 16.16 4.00
N GLY A 207 34.73 15.80 5.18
CA GLY A 207 34.71 16.63 6.39
C GLY A 207 35.30 15.99 7.66
N GLN A 208 36.17 14.98 7.56
CA GLN A 208 36.84 14.22 8.65
C GLN A 208 36.09 12.94 9.11
N LEU A 209 36.59 11.76 8.70
CA LEU A 209 36.31 10.48 9.37
C LEU A 209 37.61 9.69 9.55
N ARG A 210 37.87 9.24 10.79
CA ARG A 210 38.95 8.29 11.12
C ARG A 210 38.41 6.85 11.07
N LYS A 211 39.19 5.96 10.46
CA LYS A 211 38.93 4.51 10.38
C LYS A 211 39.03 3.88 11.77
N VAL A 212 38.04 3.08 12.15
CA VAL A 212 38.11 2.19 13.31
C VAL A 212 38.21 0.76 12.77
N ASP A 213 39.27 0.03 13.15
CA ASP A 213 39.53 -1.31 12.63
C ASP A 213 38.58 -2.36 13.23
N ASP A 214 38.16 -3.28 12.36
CA ASP A 214 37.21 -4.36 12.61
C ASP A 214 37.71 -5.34 13.69
N ALA A 215 37.04 -5.35 14.84
CA ALA A 215 36.89 -6.55 15.63
C ALA A 215 35.70 -6.37 16.57
N ILE A 216 34.57 -6.99 16.22
CA ILE A 216 33.64 -7.66 17.15
C ILE A 216 32.58 -8.35 16.26
N ALA A 217 32.60 -9.68 16.28
CA ALA A 217 31.52 -10.50 15.76
C ALA A 217 30.43 -10.62 16.85
N VAL A 218 29.18 -10.31 16.53
CA VAL A 218 28.00 -10.70 17.33
C VAL A 218 26.77 -10.83 16.40
N PRO A 219 25.71 -11.55 16.80
CA PRO A 219 25.23 -12.71 16.08
C PRO A 219 23.88 -12.45 15.40
N ASP A 220 23.46 -13.39 14.55
CA ASP A 220 22.14 -13.43 13.93
C ASP A 220 21.02 -13.40 14.98
N ALA A 221 20.31 -12.27 15.06
CA ALA A 221 19.03 -12.16 15.75
C ALA A 221 17.92 -11.81 14.74
N PRO A 222 16.69 -12.36 14.89
CA PRO A 222 15.62 -12.12 13.93
C PRO A 222 15.22 -10.64 13.93
N ALA A 223 15.00 -10.09 12.74
CA ALA A 223 14.60 -8.70 12.54
C ALA A 223 13.39 -8.35 13.42
N ALA A 224 13.47 -7.21 14.10
CA ALA A 224 12.39 -6.69 14.93
C ALA A 224 11.10 -6.52 14.11
N PRO A 225 9.91 -6.81 14.70
CA PRO A 225 8.64 -6.72 14.00
C PRO A 225 8.35 -5.27 13.56
N TYR A 226 8.08 -5.11 12.27
CA TYR A 226 7.74 -3.83 11.65
C TYR A 226 6.48 -3.23 12.30
N VAL A 227 6.60 -2.01 12.84
CA VAL A 227 5.48 -1.21 13.33
C VAL A 227 5.37 0.05 12.46
N GLY A 228 4.40 0.05 11.55
CA GLY A 228 4.09 1.13 10.61
C GLY A 228 2.76 0.86 9.88
N PRO A 229 2.26 1.77 9.04
CA PRO A 229 1.08 1.51 8.23
C PRO A 229 1.30 0.24 7.40
N PRO A 230 0.25 -0.58 7.14
CA PRO A 230 0.43 -1.89 6.51
C PRO A 230 1.17 -1.73 5.18
N LEU A 231 2.36 -2.34 5.09
CA LEU A 231 3.13 -2.42 3.86
C LEU A 231 2.36 -3.33 2.89
N ILE A 232 1.61 -2.73 1.99
CA ILE A 232 0.94 -3.48 0.92
C ILE A 232 2.02 -3.86 -0.10
N SER A 233 2.47 -5.10 -0.04
CA SER A 233 3.42 -5.73 -0.97
C SER A 233 2.94 -5.55 -2.42
N THR A 234 3.83 -5.07 -3.29
CA THR A 234 3.52 -4.79 -4.70
C THR A 234 4.48 -5.52 -5.61
N LEU A 235 3.94 -6.38 -6.46
CA LEU A 235 4.67 -7.02 -7.55
C LEU A 235 4.40 -6.25 -8.84
N LYS A 236 5.45 -5.83 -9.53
CA LYS A 236 5.36 -5.16 -10.83
C LYS A 236 6.09 -5.99 -11.87
N ILE A 237 5.36 -6.45 -12.89
CA ILE A 237 5.95 -7.19 -14.00
C ILE A 237 6.71 -6.20 -14.92
N THR A 238 7.87 -6.63 -15.36
CA THR A 238 8.82 -5.86 -16.19
C THR A 238 9.43 -6.80 -17.22
N HIS A 239 10.16 -6.26 -18.20
CA HIS A 239 10.83 -7.04 -19.24
C HIS A 239 11.75 -8.15 -18.69
N LYS A 240 12.29 -8.01 -17.47
CA LYS A 240 13.13 -9.02 -16.82
C LYS A 240 12.39 -10.31 -16.45
N HIS A 241 11.07 -10.22 -16.29
CA HIS A 241 10.20 -11.32 -15.90
C HIS A 241 9.63 -12.08 -17.10
N LEU A 242 9.96 -11.63 -18.32
CA LEU A 242 9.49 -12.22 -19.56
C LEU A 242 10.63 -12.93 -20.29
N ASP A 243 10.28 -14.01 -20.97
CA ASP A 243 11.11 -14.71 -21.94
C ASP A 243 10.35 -14.80 -23.25
N ASN A 244 10.79 -14.08 -24.29
CA ASN A 244 10.11 -14.03 -25.59
C ASN A 244 8.58 -13.80 -25.51
N GLY A 245 8.13 -12.99 -24.54
CA GLY A 245 6.71 -12.68 -24.34
C GLY A 245 5.96 -13.64 -23.39
N ARG A 246 6.60 -14.71 -22.91
CA ARG A 246 6.07 -15.62 -21.91
C ARG A 246 6.54 -15.26 -20.51
N LEU A 247 5.66 -15.34 -19.51
CA LEU A 247 6.01 -15.10 -18.11
C LEU A 247 6.88 -16.21 -17.54
N LYS A 248 7.97 -15.84 -16.88
CA LYS A 248 8.80 -16.74 -16.08
C LYS A 248 8.14 -17.00 -14.71
N VAL A 249 6.94 -17.59 -14.72
CA VAL A 249 6.09 -17.78 -13.52
C VAL A 249 6.86 -18.46 -12.39
N ALA A 250 7.63 -19.51 -12.69
CA ALA A 250 8.41 -20.22 -11.69
C ALA A 250 9.47 -19.34 -11.00
N ASP A 251 10.16 -18.47 -11.75
CA ASP A 251 11.17 -17.58 -11.19
C ASP A 251 10.53 -16.45 -10.37
N ILE A 252 9.39 -15.93 -10.82
CA ILE A 252 8.60 -14.93 -10.08
C ILE A 252 8.12 -15.51 -8.75
N LEU A 253 7.55 -16.72 -8.76
CA LEU A 253 7.08 -17.37 -7.55
C LEU A 253 8.24 -17.69 -6.60
N ARG A 254 9.41 -18.08 -7.12
CA ARG A 254 10.62 -18.30 -6.32
C ARG A 254 11.04 -17.03 -5.60
N ASP A 255 11.05 -15.88 -6.27
CA ASP A 255 11.36 -14.57 -5.65
C ASP A 255 10.31 -14.17 -4.59
N VAL A 256 9.01 -14.39 -4.85
CA VAL A 256 7.93 -14.13 -3.88
C VAL A 256 8.09 -14.98 -2.63
N LEU A 257 8.42 -16.27 -2.79
CA LEU A 257 8.68 -17.19 -1.68
C LEU A 257 9.94 -16.79 -0.89
N HIS A 258 11.02 -16.39 -1.59
CA HIS A 258 12.25 -15.93 -0.94
C HIS A 258 12.05 -14.64 -0.13
N ARG A 259 11.14 -13.76 -0.55
CA ARG A 259 10.82 -12.52 0.16
C ARG A 259 9.77 -12.67 1.26
N TRP A 260 9.20 -13.87 1.43
CA TRP A 260 8.14 -14.18 2.42
C TRP A 260 6.98 -13.17 2.40
N ALA A 261 6.69 -12.59 1.23
CA ALA A 261 5.74 -11.49 1.08
C ALA A 261 4.83 -11.74 -0.12
N ILE A 262 3.70 -12.42 0.12
CA ILE A 262 2.67 -12.60 -0.90
C ILE A 262 2.19 -11.20 -1.33
N PRO A 263 2.27 -10.85 -2.63
CA PRO A 263 1.86 -9.54 -3.11
C PRO A 263 0.37 -9.34 -2.94
N ARG A 264 -0.04 -8.18 -2.44
CA ARG A 264 -1.45 -7.73 -2.43
C ARG A 264 -1.78 -6.85 -3.63
N ARG A 265 -0.77 -6.34 -4.35
CA ARG A 265 -0.92 -5.54 -5.56
C ARG A 265 -0.09 -6.12 -6.68
N LEU A 266 -0.70 -6.33 -7.85
CA LEU A 266 -0.02 -6.77 -9.06
C LEU A 266 -0.23 -5.73 -10.16
N LYS A 267 0.89 -5.16 -10.66
CA LYS A 267 0.87 -4.14 -11.71
C LYS A 267 1.58 -4.61 -12.97
N ASN A 268 1.07 -4.15 -14.11
CA ASN A 268 1.58 -4.43 -15.44
C ASN A 268 1.57 -5.93 -15.77
N LEU A 269 0.60 -6.72 -15.32
CA LEU A 269 0.54 -8.14 -15.70
C LEU A 269 0.36 -8.26 -17.22
N HIS A 270 1.27 -8.98 -17.89
CA HIS A 270 1.20 -9.24 -19.33
C HIS A 270 2.10 -10.44 -19.69
N GLY A 271 1.82 -11.03 -20.83
CA GLY A 271 2.56 -12.16 -21.38
C GLY A 271 1.81 -13.49 -21.25
N GLU A 272 2.24 -14.48 -22.02
CA GLU A 272 1.67 -15.83 -21.97
C GLU A 272 1.91 -16.49 -20.61
N GLY A 273 0.93 -17.26 -20.10
CA GLY A 273 0.97 -17.86 -18.76
C GLY A 273 0.64 -16.89 -17.63
N SER A 274 -0.06 -15.79 -17.94
CA SER A 274 -0.55 -14.84 -16.91
C SER A 274 -1.60 -15.50 -16.00
N GLU A 275 -2.42 -16.38 -16.56
CA GLU A 275 -3.40 -17.21 -15.85
C GLU A 275 -2.74 -18.11 -14.80
N ASP A 276 -1.60 -18.75 -15.11
CA ASP A 276 -0.87 -19.62 -14.20
C ASP A 276 -0.37 -18.86 -12.97
N LEU A 277 0.08 -17.62 -13.17
CA LEU A 277 0.48 -16.75 -12.06
C LEU A 277 -0.74 -16.37 -11.22
N LEU A 278 -1.85 -15.96 -11.85
CA LEU A 278 -3.07 -15.58 -11.16
C LEU A 278 -3.69 -16.73 -10.36
N GLN A 279 -3.58 -17.98 -10.81
CA GLN A 279 -4.04 -19.13 -10.03
C GLN A 279 -3.35 -19.24 -8.67
N VAL A 280 -2.08 -18.82 -8.59
CA VAL A 280 -1.29 -18.91 -7.35
C VAL A 280 -1.43 -17.64 -6.50
N VAL A 281 -1.26 -16.46 -7.09
CA VAL A 281 -1.26 -15.19 -6.31
C VAL A 281 -2.63 -14.53 -6.22
N GLY A 282 -3.55 -14.85 -7.14
CA GLY A 282 -4.85 -14.20 -7.30
C GLY A 282 -5.72 -14.16 -6.05
N PRO A 283 -5.86 -15.25 -5.28
CA PRO A 283 -6.65 -15.26 -4.04
C PRO A 283 -6.21 -14.23 -2.99
N HIS A 284 -4.99 -13.69 -3.10
CA HIS A 284 -4.41 -12.74 -2.15
C HIS A 284 -4.35 -11.30 -2.66
N LEU A 285 -4.71 -11.05 -3.93
CA LEU A 285 -4.63 -9.73 -4.52
C LEU A 285 -5.84 -8.87 -4.17
N GLU A 286 -5.55 -7.61 -3.80
CA GLU A 286 -6.53 -6.54 -3.62
C GLU A 286 -6.54 -5.58 -4.83
N GLU A 287 -5.42 -5.47 -5.55
CA GLU A 287 -5.32 -4.66 -6.77
C GLU A 287 -4.64 -5.43 -7.91
N LEU A 288 -5.24 -5.36 -9.10
CA LEU A 288 -4.73 -5.97 -10.32
C LEU A 288 -4.79 -4.98 -11.49
N GLY A 289 -3.66 -4.81 -12.17
CA GLY A 289 -3.57 -3.93 -13.33
C GLY A 289 -2.78 -4.53 -14.49
N PHE A 290 -3.30 -4.35 -15.69
CA PHE A 290 -2.70 -4.77 -16.95
C PHE A 290 -2.21 -3.54 -17.74
N PRO A 291 -1.16 -3.65 -18.58
CA PRO A 291 -0.76 -2.57 -19.49
C PRO A 291 -1.84 -2.29 -20.52
N TYR A 292 -2.09 -1.02 -20.86
CA TYR A 292 -3.08 -0.64 -21.87
C TYR A 292 -2.80 -1.22 -23.27
N THR A 293 -1.54 -1.54 -23.57
CA THR A 293 -1.11 -2.11 -24.86
C THR A 293 -1.34 -3.62 -24.95
N TRP A 294 -1.71 -4.28 -23.85
CA TRP A 294 -1.90 -5.73 -23.81
C TRP A 294 -3.36 -6.09 -23.60
N GLU A 295 -3.85 -7.05 -24.38
CA GLU A 295 -5.26 -7.47 -24.36
C GLU A 295 -5.40 -8.78 -23.59
N ALA A 296 -6.16 -8.73 -22.49
CA ALA A 296 -6.46 -9.88 -21.65
C ALA A 296 -7.37 -10.87 -22.38
N GLN A 297 -6.89 -12.12 -22.45
CA GLN A 297 -7.63 -13.24 -23.02
C GLN A 297 -8.69 -13.77 -22.04
N PRO A 298 -9.73 -14.48 -22.53
CA PRO A 298 -10.77 -15.02 -21.67
C PRO A 298 -10.24 -15.91 -20.53
N SER A 299 -9.21 -16.73 -20.78
CA SER A 299 -8.59 -17.59 -19.75
C SER A 299 -8.07 -16.81 -18.55
N VAL A 300 -7.51 -15.61 -18.79
CA VAL A 300 -7.04 -14.72 -17.73
C VAL A 300 -8.22 -14.13 -16.97
N MET A 301 -9.28 -13.74 -17.70
CA MET A 301 -10.49 -13.19 -17.09
C MET A 301 -11.27 -14.22 -16.27
N GLU A 302 -11.19 -15.51 -16.61
CA GLU A 302 -11.76 -16.60 -15.79
C GLU A 302 -11.10 -16.68 -14.42
N GLU A 303 -9.78 -16.46 -14.34
CA GLU A 303 -9.10 -16.36 -13.05
C GLU A 303 -9.48 -15.08 -12.30
N VAL A 304 -9.63 -13.96 -13.01
CA VAL A 304 -10.07 -12.69 -12.41
C VAL A 304 -11.46 -12.81 -11.78
N GLU A 305 -12.41 -13.47 -12.43
CA GLU A 305 -13.77 -13.69 -11.92
C GLU A 305 -13.78 -14.37 -10.55
N LYS A 306 -12.85 -15.30 -10.30
CA LYS A 306 -12.73 -16.07 -9.04
C LYS A 306 -12.20 -15.22 -7.87
N MET A 307 -11.62 -14.05 -8.14
CA MET A 307 -10.92 -13.22 -7.14
C MET A 307 -11.88 -12.39 -6.28
N SER A 308 -12.50 -13.02 -5.29
CA SER A 308 -13.47 -12.35 -4.38
C SER A 308 -12.87 -11.24 -3.50
N GLY A 309 -11.55 -11.25 -3.28
CA GLY A 309 -10.84 -10.22 -2.51
C GLY A 309 -10.44 -8.97 -3.30
N LEU A 310 -10.63 -8.99 -4.62
CA LEU A 310 -10.16 -7.92 -5.51
C LEU A 310 -11.01 -6.66 -5.34
N LYS A 311 -10.35 -5.52 -5.05
CA LYS A 311 -10.98 -4.22 -4.86
C LYS A 311 -10.77 -3.29 -6.06
N ARG A 312 -9.62 -3.41 -6.73
CA ARG A 312 -9.27 -2.57 -7.89
C ARG A 312 -8.85 -3.41 -9.08
N LEU A 313 -9.46 -3.14 -10.23
CA LEU A 313 -9.14 -3.80 -11.49
C LEU A 313 -8.95 -2.77 -12.61
N ASP A 314 -7.82 -2.82 -13.32
CA ASP A 314 -7.59 -2.06 -14.56
C ASP A 314 -7.18 -3.02 -15.68
N VAL A 315 -8.04 -3.21 -16.68
CA VAL A 315 -7.88 -4.24 -17.72
C VAL A 315 -8.34 -3.77 -19.10
N THR A 316 -7.58 -4.16 -20.12
CA THR A 316 -8.00 -4.09 -21.52
C THR A 316 -8.40 -5.49 -21.96
N CYS A 317 -9.67 -5.71 -22.28
CA CYS A 317 -10.16 -7.02 -22.74
C CYS A 317 -9.89 -7.23 -24.24
N ALA A 318 -9.62 -8.47 -24.64
CA ALA A 318 -9.50 -8.83 -26.05
C ALA A 318 -10.81 -8.56 -26.82
N LYS A 319 -10.68 -8.01 -28.03
CA LYS A 319 -11.85 -7.61 -28.84
C LYS A 319 -12.55 -8.81 -29.46
N ASN A 320 -13.87 -8.69 -29.64
CA ASN A 320 -14.71 -9.68 -30.33
C ASN A 320 -14.70 -11.09 -29.71
N VAL A 321 -14.33 -11.21 -28.44
CA VAL A 321 -14.40 -12.46 -27.69
C VAL A 321 -15.33 -12.28 -26.50
N ASN A 322 -16.03 -13.35 -26.12
CA ASN A 322 -16.84 -13.36 -24.91
C ASN A 322 -15.93 -13.53 -23.70
N HIS A 323 -16.11 -12.65 -22.73
CA HIS A 323 -15.40 -12.68 -21.45
C HIS A 323 -16.37 -13.04 -20.32
N PRO A 324 -15.88 -13.72 -19.27
CA PRO A 324 -16.66 -13.97 -18.06
C PRO A 324 -17.05 -12.67 -17.35
N ASP A 325 -17.93 -12.81 -16.35
CA ASP A 325 -18.36 -11.68 -15.53
C ASP A 325 -17.21 -11.19 -14.62
N LEU A 326 -17.41 -10.02 -14.01
CA LEU A 326 -16.44 -9.37 -13.14
C LEU A 326 -16.75 -9.63 -11.65
N PRO A 327 -15.73 -9.63 -10.76
CA PRO A 327 -15.95 -9.76 -9.32
C PRO A 327 -16.89 -8.67 -8.76
N LEU A 328 -17.90 -9.09 -8.00
CA LEU A 328 -18.96 -8.19 -7.53
C LEU A 328 -18.52 -7.19 -6.45
N LEU A 329 -17.41 -7.46 -5.76
CA LEU A 329 -16.95 -6.65 -4.61
C LEU A 329 -15.97 -5.54 -4.98
N LEU A 330 -15.77 -5.29 -6.28
CA LEU A 330 -14.90 -4.22 -6.77
C LEU A 330 -15.36 -2.84 -6.29
N GLU A 331 -14.38 -2.02 -5.91
CA GLU A 331 -14.55 -0.62 -5.50
C GLU A 331 -14.15 0.34 -6.64
N GLU A 332 -13.14 -0.05 -7.42
CA GLU A 332 -12.65 0.70 -8.58
C GLU A 332 -12.44 -0.22 -9.77
N LEU A 333 -13.02 0.16 -10.91
CA LEU A 333 -12.99 -0.63 -12.13
C LEU A 333 -12.63 0.24 -13.33
N SER A 334 -11.63 -0.19 -14.09
CA SER A 334 -11.28 0.35 -15.40
C SER A 334 -11.26 -0.79 -16.42
N VAL A 335 -12.12 -0.69 -17.44
CA VAL A 335 -12.23 -1.70 -18.49
C VAL A 335 -12.27 -1.05 -19.86
N CYS A 336 -11.41 -1.53 -20.75
CA CYS A 336 -11.48 -1.25 -22.18
C CYS A 336 -12.06 -2.47 -22.92
N TYR A 337 -12.95 -2.24 -23.89
CA TYR A 337 -13.67 -3.28 -24.66
C TYR A 337 -14.56 -4.21 -23.82
N MET A 338 -15.36 -3.61 -22.92
CA MET A 338 -16.27 -4.35 -22.04
C MET A 338 -17.43 -5.03 -22.81
N THR A 339 -17.87 -6.21 -22.36
CA THR A 339 -19.03 -6.91 -22.93
C THR A 339 -20.36 -6.42 -22.36
N VAL A 340 -21.47 -6.79 -23.02
CA VAL A 340 -22.85 -6.51 -22.55
C VAL A 340 -23.10 -7.11 -21.17
N ASN A 341 -22.63 -8.34 -20.94
CA ASN A 341 -22.83 -9.06 -19.67
C ASN A 341 -22.05 -8.39 -18.54
N GLN A 342 -20.78 -8.02 -18.79
CA GLN A 342 -19.97 -7.29 -17.83
C GLN A 342 -20.58 -5.93 -17.48
N LEU A 343 -21.18 -5.21 -18.46
CA LEU A 343 -21.89 -3.96 -18.20
C LEU A 343 -23.14 -4.17 -17.31
N ARG A 344 -23.89 -5.26 -17.50
CA ARG A 344 -24.98 -5.64 -16.58
C ARG A 344 -24.46 -6.05 -15.21
N CYS A 345 -23.27 -6.67 -15.17
CA CYS A 345 -22.64 -7.05 -13.92
C CYS A 345 -22.30 -5.83 -13.05
N VAL A 346 -21.84 -4.73 -13.66
CA VAL A 346 -21.56 -3.45 -12.98
C VAL A 346 -22.76 -2.92 -12.20
N GLU A 347 -23.99 -3.09 -12.70
CA GLU A 347 -25.20 -2.64 -11.99
C GLU A 347 -25.43 -3.36 -10.66
N ARG A 348 -24.93 -4.60 -10.56
CA ARG A 348 -25.06 -5.47 -9.39
C ARG A 348 -23.92 -5.29 -8.39
N MET A 349 -22.99 -4.36 -8.61
CA MET A 349 -21.82 -4.15 -7.74
C MET A 349 -22.14 -3.20 -6.59
N PRO A 350 -22.29 -3.69 -5.33
CA PRO A 350 -22.71 -2.86 -4.20
C PRO A 350 -21.64 -1.89 -3.68
N ARG A 351 -20.37 -2.08 -4.07
CA ARG A 351 -19.23 -1.31 -3.52
C ARG A 351 -18.56 -0.39 -4.54
N LEU A 352 -19.00 -0.41 -5.80
CA LEU A 352 -18.34 0.33 -6.87
C LEU A 352 -18.49 1.84 -6.67
N ARG A 353 -17.34 2.54 -6.59
CA ARG A 353 -17.24 4.00 -6.38
C ARG A 353 -16.65 4.71 -7.59
N SER A 354 -15.75 4.05 -8.31
CA SER A 354 -15.06 4.58 -9.47
C SER A 354 -15.17 3.62 -10.65
N LEU A 355 -15.62 4.13 -11.79
CA LEU A 355 -15.79 3.33 -13.00
C LEU A 355 -15.21 4.05 -14.22
N CYS A 356 -14.40 3.36 -14.99
CA CYS A 356 -13.88 3.81 -16.27
C CYS A 356 -14.24 2.79 -17.35
N VAL A 357 -14.96 3.23 -18.39
CA VAL A 357 -15.37 2.38 -19.51
C VAL A 357 -14.95 3.00 -20.82
N PHE A 358 -14.11 2.28 -21.56
CA PHE A 358 -13.66 2.65 -22.89
C PHE A 358 -14.07 1.64 -23.95
N ASN A 359 -14.38 2.15 -25.15
CA ASN A 359 -14.59 1.35 -26.36
C ASN A 359 -15.63 0.22 -26.21
N TYR A 360 -16.75 0.50 -25.54
CA TYR A 360 -17.91 -0.39 -25.58
C TYR A 360 -18.57 -0.32 -26.96
N HIS A 361 -18.62 -1.46 -27.65
CA HIS A 361 -19.19 -1.59 -29.00
C HIS A 361 -20.48 -2.43 -29.03
N GLY A 362 -21.02 -2.79 -27.87
CA GLY A 362 -22.28 -3.54 -27.79
C GLY A 362 -23.51 -2.68 -28.11
N PRO A 363 -24.71 -3.29 -28.15
CA PRO A 363 -25.96 -2.57 -28.39
C PRO A 363 -26.28 -1.55 -27.28
N ASN A 364 -27.17 -0.61 -27.59
CA ASN A 364 -27.78 0.27 -26.58
C ASN A 364 -28.55 -0.57 -25.56
N LEU A 365 -28.18 -0.46 -24.28
CA LEU A 365 -28.85 -1.15 -23.18
C LEU A 365 -29.68 -0.18 -22.36
N THR A 366 -30.95 -0.49 -22.16
CA THR A 366 -31.76 0.16 -21.14
C THR A 366 -31.30 -0.30 -19.76
N LEU A 367 -30.48 0.51 -19.11
CA LEU A 367 -29.99 0.30 -17.75
C LEU A 367 -30.98 0.92 -16.76
N PRO A 368 -31.59 0.15 -15.83
CA PRO A 368 -32.39 0.73 -14.75
C PRO A 368 -31.53 1.67 -13.88
N PRO A 369 -32.16 2.61 -13.15
CA PRO A 369 -31.45 3.38 -12.15
C PRO A 369 -30.71 2.47 -11.16
N SER A 370 -29.47 2.81 -10.86
CA SER A 370 -28.62 2.01 -9.98
C SER A 370 -29.28 1.82 -8.61
N GLN A 371 -29.43 0.57 -8.19
CA GLN A 371 -30.02 0.21 -6.91
C GLN A 371 -29.13 0.57 -5.72
N HIS A 372 -27.82 0.68 -5.95
CA HIS A 372 -26.83 0.93 -4.91
C HIS A 372 -26.55 2.42 -4.70
N GLY A 373 -26.59 3.22 -5.77
CA GLY A 373 -26.39 4.68 -5.69
C GLY A 373 -25.05 5.09 -5.06
N ARG A 374 -23.97 4.33 -5.31
CA ARG A 374 -22.64 4.57 -4.69
C ARG A 374 -21.56 5.05 -5.65
N LEU A 375 -21.82 5.03 -6.95
CA LEU A 375 -20.85 5.45 -7.94
C LEU A 375 -20.66 6.97 -7.86
N LEU A 376 -19.45 7.40 -7.51
CA LEU A 376 -19.10 8.81 -7.31
C LEU A 376 -18.35 9.38 -8.51
N TRP A 377 -17.59 8.54 -9.20
CA TRP A 377 -16.73 8.93 -10.31
C TRP A 377 -16.96 8.01 -11.51
N LEU A 378 -17.16 8.61 -12.68
CA LEU A 378 -17.37 7.88 -13.93
C LEU A 378 -16.55 8.53 -15.04
N GLN A 379 -15.75 7.73 -15.75
CA GLN A 379 -15.12 8.12 -17.00
C GLN A 379 -15.63 7.26 -18.16
N VAL A 380 -16.07 7.92 -19.22
CA VAL A 380 -16.57 7.27 -20.43
C VAL A 380 -15.96 7.89 -21.68
N ALA A 381 -15.78 7.07 -22.71
CA ALA A 381 -15.62 7.57 -24.06
C ALA A 381 -16.95 7.56 -24.80
N ILE A 382 -17.31 8.70 -25.37
CA ILE A 382 -18.58 8.89 -26.08
C ILE A 382 -18.27 9.42 -27.48
N ASN A 383 -19.02 8.93 -28.47
CA ASN A 383 -19.01 9.48 -29.82
C ASN A 383 -20.43 9.43 -30.39
N ALA A 384 -20.70 10.20 -31.45
CA ALA A 384 -22.04 10.28 -32.06
C ALA A 384 -22.65 8.91 -32.47
N LYS A 385 -21.81 7.91 -32.78
CA LYS A 385 -22.23 6.55 -33.18
C LYS A 385 -22.44 5.61 -31.99
N HIS A 386 -21.86 5.91 -30.82
CA HIS A 386 -21.87 5.06 -29.63
C HIS A 386 -22.52 5.81 -28.46
N ARG A 387 -23.84 6.02 -28.57
CA ARG A 387 -24.72 6.47 -27.49
C ARG A 387 -24.90 5.49 -26.29
N PRO A 388 -24.57 4.18 -26.32
CA PRO A 388 -24.90 3.27 -25.21
C PRO A 388 -24.32 3.69 -23.85
N THR A 389 -23.17 4.37 -23.84
CA THR A 389 -22.51 4.82 -22.60
C THR A 389 -23.22 6.01 -21.93
N MET A 390 -24.10 6.73 -22.63
CA MET A 390 -24.99 7.73 -22.01
C MET A 390 -25.98 7.09 -21.04
N LEU A 391 -26.39 5.85 -21.30
CA LEU A 391 -27.35 5.12 -20.46
C LEU A 391 -26.72 4.77 -19.10
N LEU A 392 -25.39 4.56 -19.07
CA LEU A 392 -24.64 4.37 -17.84
C LEU A 392 -24.58 5.66 -17.00
N ILE A 393 -24.38 6.82 -17.64
CA ILE A 393 -24.44 8.12 -16.96
C ILE A 393 -25.82 8.31 -16.33
N ARG A 394 -26.88 8.02 -17.08
CA ARG A 394 -28.27 8.13 -16.61
C ARG A 394 -28.58 7.19 -15.45
N ALA A 395 -28.13 5.93 -15.53
CA ALA A 395 -28.34 4.93 -14.49
C ALA A 395 -27.73 5.35 -13.14
N HIS A 396 -26.61 6.08 -13.15
CA HIS A 396 -25.91 6.52 -11.94
C HIS A 396 -26.07 8.02 -11.61
N ALA A 397 -27.04 8.70 -12.24
CA ALA A 397 -27.22 10.15 -12.15
C ALA A 397 -27.49 10.69 -10.73
N SER A 398 -28.02 9.84 -9.85
CA SER A 398 -28.37 10.20 -8.46
C SER A 398 -27.16 10.31 -7.52
N SER A 399 -26.05 9.63 -7.83
CA SER A 399 -24.87 9.56 -6.94
C SER A 399 -23.60 10.15 -7.54
N LEU A 400 -23.57 10.30 -8.87
CA LEU A 400 -22.37 10.71 -9.60
C LEU A 400 -21.95 12.15 -9.25
N ARG A 401 -20.72 12.32 -8.75
CA ARG A 401 -20.14 13.62 -8.38
C ARG A 401 -19.19 14.17 -9.43
N GLU A 402 -18.36 13.31 -10.02
CA GLU A 402 -17.45 13.69 -11.10
C GLU A 402 -17.68 12.81 -12.33
N LEU A 403 -17.96 13.46 -13.46
CA LEU A 403 -18.09 12.83 -14.77
C LEU A 403 -16.94 13.25 -15.66
N ARG A 404 -16.21 12.29 -16.22
CA ARG A 404 -15.19 12.53 -17.23
C ARG A 404 -15.64 11.99 -18.58
N VAL A 405 -15.60 12.85 -19.59
CA VAL A 405 -16.03 12.49 -20.94
C VAL A 405 -14.85 12.65 -21.89
N CYS A 406 -14.38 11.54 -22.44
CA CYS A 406 -13.45 11.56 -23.57
C CYS A 406 -14.21 11.99 -24.82
N CYS A 407 -13.90 13.20 -25.32
CA CYS A 407 -14.58 13.82 -26.45
C CYS A 407 -13.66 14.76 -27.23
N THR A 408 -14.01 15.01 -28.49
CA THR A 408 -13.40 16.03 -29.35
C THR A 408 -14.45 17.07 -29.77
N PHE A 409 -14.01 18.19 -30.35
CA PHE A 409 -14.89 19.24 -30.89
C PHE A 409 -14.75 19.42 -32.41
N SER A 410 -14.01 18.53 -33.07
CA SER A 410 -13.75 18.56 -34.51
C SER A 410 -14.57 17.46 -35.20
N PRO A 411 -15.42 17.77 -36.19
CA PRO A 411 -16.30 16.80 -36.86
C PRO A 411 -15.59 15.59 -37.45
N ASP A 412 -14.38 15.79 -37.96
CA ASP A 412 -13.59 14.75 -38.65
C ASP A 412 -12.84 13.82 -37.69
N MET A 413 -12.92 14.07 -36.38
CA MET A 413 -12.16 13.33 -35.38
C MET A 413 -13.02 12.30 -34.66
N ALA A 414 -12.37 11.19 -34.26
CA ALA A 414 -12.99 10.24 -33.34
C ALA A 414 -13.45 10.95 -32.06
N PHE A 415 -14.51 10.43 -31.43
CA PHE A 415 -15.12 11.02 -30.22
C PHE A 415 -15.75 12.40 -30.40
N TYR A 416 -16.03 12.81 -31.64
CA TYR A 416 -16.88 13.97 -31.89
C TYR A 416 -18.32 13.68 -31.48
N PHE A 417 -18.89 14.58 -30.67
CA PHE A 417 -20.28 14.49 -30.23
C PHE A 417 -20.88 15.89 -30.06
N PRO A 418 -21.61 16.40 -31.08
CA PRO A 418 -22.14 17.76 -31.05
C PRO A 418 -23.27 17.95 -30.02
N ASP A 419 -24.11 16.93 -29.83
CA ASP A 419 -25.30 16.99 -28.95
C ASP A 419 -25.01 16.65 -27.48
N LEU A 420 -23.72 16.56 -27.10
CA LEU A 420 -23.31 16.12 -25.77
C LEU A 420 -23.95 16.94 -24.64
N ALA A 421 -24.09 18.26 -24.82
CA ALA A 421 -24.70 19.12 -23.80
C ALA A 421 -26.18 18.77 -23.56
N GLN A 422 -26.97 18.60 -24.63
CA GLN A 422 -28.39 18.27 -24.53
C GLN A 422 -28.59 16.88 -23.89
N GLU A 423 -27.81 15.90 -24.34
CA GLU A 423 -27.90 14.52 -23.84
C GLU A 423 -27.49 14.42 -22.35
N LEU A 424 -26.53 15.23 -21.91
CA LEU A 424 -26.18 15.35 -20.49
C LEU A 424 -27.26 16.03 -19.66
N ALA A 425 -27.96 17.02 -20.22
CA ALA A 425 -29.09 17.67 -19.56
C ALA A 425 -30.22 16.66 -19.27
N ASP A 426 -30.49 15.77 -20.22
CA ASP A 426 -31.55 14.77 -20.14
C ASP A 426 -31.24 13.61 -19.16
N CYS A 427 -29.99 13.51 -18.69
CA CYS A 427 -29.56 12.50 -17.73
C CYS A 427 -30.00 12.79 -16.29
N GLY A 428 -30.38 14.02 -15.95
CA GLY A 428 -30.87 14.36 -14.61
C GLY A 428 -29.81 14.21 -13.50
N LEU A 429 -28.59 14.67 -13.77
CA LEU A 429 -27.40 14.55 -12.90
C LEU A 429 -27.47 15.47 -11.67
N ARG A 430 -28.20 15.05 -10.62
CA ARG A 430 -28.52 15.91 -9.45
C ARG A 430 -27.36 16.07 -8.45
N ALA A 431 -26.49 15.07 -8.33
CA ALA A 431 -25.38 15.07 -7.38
C ALA A 431 -24.05 15.56 -7.99
N LEU A 432 -24.08 15.94 -9.26
CA LEU A 432 -22.88 16.28 -10.02
C LEU A 432 -22.27 17.58 -9.53
N GLN A 433 -20.96 17.56 -9.35
CA GLN A 433 -20.16 18.70 -8.93
C GLN A 433 -19.17 19.09 -10.04
N ARG A 434 -18.72 18.13 -10.83
CA ARG A 434 -17.67 18.37 -11.83
C ARG A 434 -17.86 17.55 -13.10
N VAL A 435 -17.69 18.21 -14.25
CA VAL A 435 -17.56 17.61 -15.57
C VAL A 435 -16.17 17.91 -16.12
N VAL A 436 -15.42 16.86 -16.47
CA VAL A 436 -14.07 16.97 -17.04
C VAL A 436 -14.09 16.47 -18.47
N LEU A 437 -13.85 17.36 -19.43
CA LEU A 437 -13.62 17.01 -20.82
C LEU A 437 -12.19 16.50 -20.97
N VAL A 438 -12.05 15.24 -21.35
CA VAL A 438 -10.77 14.58 -21.59
C VAL A 438 -10.55 14.51 -23.09
N ARG A 439 -9.35 14.92 -23.52
CA ARG A 439 -8.96 14.87 -24.93
C ARG A 439 -8.11 13.63 -25.19
N PRO A 440 -8.25 12.95 -26.34
CA PRO A 440 -7.34 11.89 -26.73
C PRO A 440 -5.88 12.37 -26.74
N GLU A 441 -4.91 11.52 -26.46
CA GLU A 441 -3.49 11.92 -26.33
C GLU A 441 -2.93 12.66 -27.55
N LYS A 442 -3.38 12.29 -28.76
CA LYS A 442 -2.97 12.95 -30.02
C LYS A 442 -3.69 14.28 -30.29
N TYR A 443 -4.63 14.68 -29.42
CA TYR A 443 -5.48 15.84 -29.61
C TYR A 443 -4.97 17.03 -28.81
N ILE A 444 -4.29 17.95 -29.49
CA ILE A 444 -3.78 19.17 -28.88
C ILE A 444 -4.94 20.11 -28.57
N CYS A 445 -5.10 20.46 -27.30
CA CYS A 445 -6.13 21.37 -26.83
C CYS A 445 -5.53 22.37 -25.85
N THR A 446 -5.35 23.59 -26.31
CA THR A 446 -4.92 24.73 -25.49
C THR A 446 -6.13 25.51 -24.98
N ASP A 447 -5.94 26.29 -23.92
CA ASP A 447 -6.91 27.26 -23.39
C ASP A 447 -7.49 28.21 -24.46
N ARG A 448 -6.70 28.54 -25.48
CA ARG A 448 -7.07 29.38 -26.65
C ARG A 448 -7.87 28.67 -27.74
N SER A 449 -8.09 27.35 -27.62
CA SER A 449 -8.83 26.60 -28.64
C SER A 449 -10.31 27.02 -28.64
N ALA A 450 -10.72 27.80 -29.64
CA ALA A 450 -12.08 28.35 -29.75
C ALA A 450 -13.17 27.25 -29.67
N GLY A 451 -12.93 26.10 -30.30
CA GLY A 451 -13.85 24.94 -30.22
C GLY A 451 -13.94 24.35 -28.81
N CYS A 452 -12.85 24.31 -28.05
CA CYS A 452 -12.87 23.86 -26.66
C CYS A 452 -13.62 24.84 -25.75
N VAL A 453 -13.40 26.15 -25.93
CA VAL A 453 -14.10 27.19 -25.19
C VAL A 453 -15.60 27.13 -25.47
N LEU A 454 -15.99 27.02 -26.73
CA LEU A 454 -17.39 26.91 -27.13
C LEU A 454 -18.05 25.64 -26.57
N GLN A 455 -17.39 24.49 -26.69
CA GLN A 455 -17.91 23.22 -26.15
C GLN A 455 -18.07 23.27 -24.63
N ARG A 456 -17.09 23.83 -23.90
CA ARG A 456 -17.19 24.02 -22.44
C ARG A 456 -18.36 24.93 -22.08
N ARG A 457 -18.54 26.05 -22.79
CA ARG A 457 -19.66 26.99 -22.56
C ARG A 457 -21.02 26.34 -22.82
N ASN A 458 -21.15 25.58 -23.90
CA ASN A 458 -22.38 24.86 -24.24
C ASN A 458 -22.75 23.81 -23.16
N ILE A 459 -21.78 23.01 -22.73
CA ILE A 459 -22.02 22.05 -21.63
C ILE A 459 -22.31 22.79 -20.31
N ARG A 460 -21.62 23.90 -20.05
CA ARG A 460 -21.86 24.71 -18.85
C ARG A 460 -23.26 25.31 -18.80
N SER A 461 -23.85 25.67 -19.94
CA SER A 461 -25.18 26.28 -19.99
C SER A 461 -26.34 25.35 -19.62
N VAL A 462 -26.13 24.03 -19.68
CA VAL A 462 -27.17 23.06 -19.28
C VAL A 462 -27.11 22.68 -17.79
N PHE A 463 -26.09 23.12 -17.07
CA PHE A 463 -25.88 22.78 -15.66
C PHE A 463 -25.99 24.00 -14.72
N PRO A 464 -26.40 23.80 -13.45
CA PRO A 464 -26.41 24.84 -12.44
C PRO A 464 -25.03 25.48 -12.21
N SER A 465 -25.00 26.67 -11.61
CA SER A 465 -23.75 27.39 -11.29
C SER A 465 -22.80 26.60 -10.37
N SER A 466 -23.30 25.62 -9.62
CA SER A 466 -22.51 24.75 -8.74
C SER A 466 -21.70 23.67 -9.44
N VAL A 467 -21.90 23.45 -10.74
CA VAL A 467 -21.19 22.41 -11.51
C VAL A 467 -20.02 23.02 -12.27
N ASP A 468 -18.83 22.53 -12.00
CA ASP A 468 -17.62 22.95 -12.70
C ASP A 468 -17.43 22.16 -13.99
N VAL A 469 -17.26 22.87 -15.11
CA VAL A 469 -16.99 22.26 -16.42
C VAL A 469 -15.59 22.65 -16.88
N VAL A 470 -14.67 21.69 -16.83
CA VAL A 470 -13.25 21.91 -17.15
C VAL A 470 -12.78 21.01 -18.29
N CYS A 471 -11.77 21.47 -19.03
CA CYS A 471 -11.04 20.61 -19.97
C CYS A 471 -9.72 20.20 -19.30
N ARG A 472 -9.42 18.90 -19.26
CA ARG A 472 -8.19 18.39 -18.63
C ARG A 472 -6.96 19.09 -19.21
N SER A 473 -6.80 19.07 -20.53
CA SER A 473 -5.64 19.66 -21.22
C SER A 473 -5.50 21.17 -21.01
N CYS A 474 -6.61 21.91 -20.90
CA CYS A 474 -6.55 23.36 -20.68
C CYS A 474 -6.29 23.74 -19.22
N HIS A 475 -6.68 22.88 -18.28
CA HIS A 475 -6.57 23.13 -16.83
C HIS A 475 -5.25 22.59 -16.26
N SER A 476 -4.53 21.73 -17.01
CA SER A 476 -3.21 21.21 -16.67
C SER A 476 -2.05 22.20 -16.83
N LEU A 477 -2.28 23.43 -17.29
CA LEU A 477 -1.23 24.44 -17.51
C LEU A 477 -0.88 25.29 -16.25
N GLU A 478 -1.41 24.93 -15.08
CA GLU A 478 -0.95 25.47 -13.79
C GLU A 478 -0.21 24.39 -12.98
N PHE A 479 0.88 23.82 -13.50
CA PHE A 479 1.96 23.21 -12.71
C PHE A 479 3.27 23.25 -13.50
#